data_AF-A0A7C6MYR6-F1
#
_entry.id   AF-A0A7C6MYR6-F1
#
_cell.length_a   1.000
_cell.length_b   1.000
_cell.length_c   1.000
_cell.angle_alpha   90.00
_cell.angle_beta   90.00
_cell.angle_gamma   90.00
#
_symmetry.space_group_name_H-M   'P 1'
#
loop_
_entity.id
_entity.type
_entity.pdbx_description
1 polymer ?
#
loop_
_entity_poly.entity_id
_entity_poly.type
_entity_poly.pdbx_seq_one_letter_code
_entity_poly.pdbx_strand_id
1 'polypeptide(L)'
;MKKKSKNLVGIVSTIALVVLVIVMGLIYTKLGPQGMKGDKSIVVQVITSEDDSQEFKINTDAEFLRQALDEKDLINGSDSDYGFFITGVNGREAEVDNQEWWQVTKNGEYLPYGVNDIAIADGDHYEITLMVGY
;
A
#
# COMPACT_ATOMS: atom_id res chain seq x y z
N MET A 1 54.04 -33.51 21.08
CA MET A 1 53.13 -32.49 20.51
C MET A 1 52.67 -32.97 19.13
N LYS A 2 51.38 -33.30 18.94
CA LYS A 2 50.85 -33.80 17.64
C LYS A 2 50.75 -32.64 16.65
N LYS A 3 51.47 -32.72 15.52
CA LYS A 3 51.45 -31.73 14.44
C LYS A 3 50.06 -31.76 13.76
N LYS A 4 49.16 -30.84 14.14
CA LYS A 4 47.88 -30.64 13.44
C LYS A 4 48.17 -30.32 11.97
N SER A 5 47.71 -31.16 11.05
CA SER A 5 47.87 -30.91 9.61
C SER A 5 47.08 -29.66 9.24
N LYS A 6 47.74 -28.68 8.63
CA LYS A 6 47.15 -27.38 8.28
C LYS A 6 45.86 -27.52 7.46
N ASN A 7 45.73 -28.61 6.70
CA ASN A 7 44.55 -28.96 5.91
C ASN A 7 43.34 -29.36 6.77
N LEU A 8 43.55 -30.03 7.90
CA LEU A 8 42.47 -30.42 8.82
C LEU A 8 41.87 -29.20 9.53
N VAL A 9 42.71 -28.21 9.86
CA VAL A 9 42.28 -26.94 10.48
C VAL A 9 41.46 -26.11 9.49
N GLY A 10 41.87 -26.08 8.21
CA GLY A 10 41.10 -25.43 7.14
C GLY A 10 39.72 -26.06 6.93
N ILE A 11 39.65 -27.40 6.84
CA ILE A 11 38.38 -28.13 6.62
C ILE A 11 37.39 -27.91 7.78
N VAL A 12 37.86 -27.98 9.03
CA VAL A 12 37.01 -27.75 10.21
C VAL A 12 36.51 -26.30 10.25
N SER A 13 37.34 -25.33 9.87
CA SER A 13 36.94 -23.92 9.78
C SER A 13 35.85 -23.69 8.73
N THR A 14 35.96 -24.31 7.55
CA THR A 14 34.95 -24.20 6.49
C THR A 14 33.62 -24.82 6.91
N ILE A 15 33.64 -25.99 7.54
CA ILE A 15 32.42 -26.65 8.02
C ILE A 15 31.73 -25.80 9.09
N ALA A 16 32.49 -25.23 10.03
CA ALA A 16 31.93 -24.35 11.06
C ALA A 16 31.28 -23.09 10.46
N LEU A 17 31.87 -22.51 9.40
CA LEU A 17 31.31 -21.35 8.71
C LEU A 17 29.99 -21.70 7.99
N VAL A 18 29.93 -22.85 7.32
CA VAL A 18 28.71 -23.30 6.63
C VAL A 18 27.58 -23.54 7.64
N VAL A 19 27.87 -24.16 8.78
CA VAL A 19 26.89 -24.34 9.86
C VAL A 19 26.43 -23.00 10.40
N LEU A 20 27.32 -22.03 10.57
CA LEU A 20 26.96 -20.67 11.03
C LEU A 20 26.02 -19.97 10.04
N VAL A 21 26.28 -20.06 8.73
CA VAL A 21 25.42 -19.48 7.69
C VAL A 21 24.04 -20.13 7.68
N ILE A 22 23.96 -21.46 7.85
CA ILE A 22 22.69 -22.17 7.93
C ILE A 22 21.90 -21.74 9.18
N VAL A 23 22.57 -21.63 10.34
CA VAL A 23 21.94 -21.17 11.58
C VAL A 23 21.46 -19.72 11.44
N MET A 24 22.25 -18.83 10.85
CA MET A 24 21.83 -17.46 10.55
C MET A 24 20.65 -17.42 9.58
N GLY A 25 20.63 -18.27 8.55
CA GLY A 25 19.50 -18.39 7.63
C GLY A 25 18.24 -18.85 8.34
N LEU A 26 18.33 -19.85 9.23
CA LEU A 26 17.20 -20.32 10.03
C LEU A 26 16.70 -19.24 11.00
N ILE A 27 17.60 -18.52 11.66
CA ILE A 27 17.27 -17.36 12.50
C ILE A 27 16.57 -16.29 11.66
N TYR A 28 17.09 -15.95 10.48
CA TYR A 28 16.47 -14.98 9.59
C TYR A 28 15.07 -15.41 9.12
N THR A 29 14.84 -16.70 8.84
CA THR A 29 13.49 -17.19 8.49
C THR A 29 12.49 -17.17 9.65
N LYS A 30 12.96 -17.15 10.91
CA LYS A 30 12.10 -17.22 12.12
C LYS A 30 11.97 -15.88 12.85
N LEU A 31 13.00 -15.04 12.78
CA LEU A 31 13.14 -13.78 13.52
C LEU A 31 13.44 -12.59 12.58
N GLY A 32 13.71 -12.84 11.29
CA GLY A 32 13.73 -11.78 10.29
C GLY A 32 12.32 -11.17 10.14
N PRO A 33 12.22 -9.96 9.60
CA PRO A 33 10.95 -9.29 9.41
C PRO A 33 10.03 -10.20 8.60
N GLN A 34 9.00 -10.73 9.26
CA GLN A 34 7.84 -11.29 8.59
C GLN A 34 7.20 -10.05 7.95
N GLY A 35 7.39 -9.83 6.65
CA GLY A 35 6.61 -8.83 5.93
C GLY A 35 5.15 -9.09 6.27
N MET A 36 4.52 -8.14 6.94
CA MET A 36 3.13 -8.32 7.33
C MET A 36 2.33 -8.19 6.05
N LYS A 37 1.56 -9.22 5.72
CA LYS A 37 0.48 -9.07 4.74
C LYS A 37 -0.39 -7.90 5.23
N GLY A 38 -0.36 -6.77 4.53
CA GLY A 38 -0.91 -5.48 4.95
C GLY A 38 0.11 -4.52 5.57
N ASP A 39 1.31 -4.36 4.99
CA ASP A 39 2.39 -3.50 5.53
C ASP A 39 2.01 -2.01 5.60
N LYS A 40 0.91 -1.59 4.97
CA LYS A 40 0.39 -0.21 5.05
C LYS A 40 -1.06 -0.20 5.54
N SER A 41 -1.33 0.67 6.51
CA SER A 41 -2.66 1.03 6.98
C SER A 41 -2.94 2.47 6.55
N ILE A 42 -3.80 2.65 5.55
CA ILE A 42 -4.28 3.97 5.13
C ILE A 42 -5.71 4.23 5.63
N VAL A 43 -6.08 5.49 5.68
CA VAL A 43 -7.45 5.94 5.93
C VAL A 43 -7.97 6.66 4.69
N VAL A 44 -9.18 6.31 4.27
CA VAL A 44 -9.90 6.97 3.18
C VAL A 44 -11.21 7.51 3.73
N GLN A 45 -11.37 8.82 3.73
CA GLN A 45 -12.61 9.48 4.11
C GLN A 45 -13.43 9.79 2.85
N VAL A 46 -14.64 9.25 2.76
CA VAL A 46 -15.60 9.59 1.70
C VAL A 46 -16.50 10.70 2.21
N ILE A 47 -16.57 11.82 1.49
CA ILE A 47 -17.33 13.02 1.88
C ILE A 47 -18.37 13.30 0.80
N THR A 48 -19.64 13.11 1.09
CA THR A 48 -20.77 13.39 0.18
C THR A 48 -21.37 14.77 0.41
N SER A 49 -21.24 15.31 1.62
CA SER A 49 -21.60 16.69 1.99
C SER A 49 -20.89 17.11 3.28
N GLU A 50 -21.00 18.37 3.70
CA GLU A 50 -20.35 18.86 4.95
C GLU A 50 -20.73 18.05 6.20
N ASP A 51 -21.95 17.54 6.25
CA ASP A 51 -22.49 16.78 7.39
C ASP A 51 -22.49 15.25 7.17
N ASP A 52 -22.05 14.77 6.00
CA ASP A 52 -22.06 13.34 5.65
C ASP A 52 -20.67 12.91 5.17
N SER A 53 -19.96 12.22 6.07
CA SER A 53 -18.68 11.60 5.77
C SER A 53 -18.52 10.23 6.45
N GLN A 54 -17.76 9.35 5.81
CA GLN A 54 -17.51 7.98 6.27
C GLN A 54 -16.03 7.65 6.12
N GLU A 55 -15.41 7.12 7.18
CA GLU A 55 -14.01 6.71 7.16
C GLU A 55 -13.86 5.20 6.92
N PHE A 56 -12.95 4.85 6.02
CA PHE A 56 -12.58 3.50 5.68
C PHE A 56 -11.11 3.28 6.00
N LYS A 57 -10.84 2.38 6.95
CA LYS A 57 -9.48 1.93 7.24
C LYS A 57 -9.12 0.76 6.32
N ILE A 58 -8.06 0.91 5.55
CA ILE A 58 -7.61 -0.08 4.56
C ILE A 58 -6.21 -0.54 4.95
N ASN A 59 -6.09 -1.81 5.34
CA ASN A 59 -4.81 -2.48 5.49
C ASN A 59 -4.50 -3.20 4.18
N THR A 60 -3.40 -2.83 3.52
CA THR A 60 -3.09 -3.25 2.16
C THR A 60 -1.58 -3.33 1.91
N ASP A 61 -1.21 -4.15 0.92
CA ASP A 61 0.15 -4.22 0.38
C ASP A 61 0.31 -3.42 -0.92
N ALA A 62 -0.79 -2.82 -1.43
CA ALA A 62 -0.85 -2.06 -2.67
C ALA A 62 0.25 -1.00 -2.77
N GLU A 63 0.76 -0.75 -3.97
CA GLU A 63 1.75 0.31 -4.20
C GLU A 63 1.06 1.65 -4.44
N PHE A 64 -0.09 1.63 -5.11
CA PHE A 64 -0.85 2.81 -5.50
C PHE A 64 -2.26 2.84 -4.91
N LEU A 65 -2.79 4.05 -4.75
CA LEU A 65 -4.09 4.29 -4.11
C LEU A 65 -5.22 3.53 -4.82
N ARG A 66 -5.22 3.49 -6.16
CA ARG A 66 -6.22 2.74 -6.94
C ARG A 66 -6.38 1.31 -6.46
N GLN A 67 -5.26 0.60 -6.31
CA GLN A 67 -5.26 -0.80 -5.94
C GLN A 67 -5.85 -1.01 -4.54
N ALA A 68 -5.52 -0.10 -3.60
CA ALA A 68 -6.06 -0.14 -2.24
C ALA A 68 -7.58 0.12 -2.19
N LEU A 69 -8.08 1.01 -3.05
CA LEU A 69 -9.51 1.31 -3.16
C LEU A 69 -10.28 0.16 -3.81
N ASP A 70 -9.72 -0.48 -4.84
CA ASP A 70 -10.30 -1.64 -5.52
C ASP A 70 -10.41 -2.86 -4.59
N GLU A 71 -9.45 -3.08 -3.67
CA GLU A 71 -9.52 -4.15 -2.66
C GLU A 71 -10.75 -4.06 -1.74
N LYS A 72 -11.38 -2.89 -1.67
CA LYS A 72 -12.59 -2.62 -0.88
C LYS A 72 -13.84 -2.43 -1.74
N ASP A 73 -13.73 -2.57 -3.06
CA ASP A 73 -14.77 -2.17 -4.01
C ASP A 73 -15.29 -0.75 -3.70
N LEU A 74 -14.39 0.13 -3.25
CA LEU A 74 -14.78 1.45 -2.73
C LEU A 74 -15.05 2.46 -3.84
N ILE A 75 -14.51 2.24 -5.04
CA ILE A 75 -14.68 3.14 -6.18
C ILE A 75 -15.13 2.39 -7.44
N ASN A 76 -15.91 3.09 -8.25
CA ASN A 76 -16.28 2.73 -9.61
C ASN A 76 -15.73 3.79 -10.58
N GLY A 77 -15.50 3.39 -11.82
CA GLY A 77 -15.03 4.33 -12.83
C GLY A 77 -14.57 3.65 -14.11
N SER A 78 -13.90 4.42 -14.94
CA SER A 78 -13.37 3.95 -16.22
C SER A 78 -12.01 4.58 -16.53
N ASP A 79 -11.16 3.84 -17.23
CA ASP A 79 -9.90 4.37 -17.73
C ASP A 79 -10.15 5.37 -18.87
N SER A 80 -9.37 6.44 -18.86
CA SER A 80 -9.34 7.46 -19.91
C SER A 80 -7.91 7.78 -20.31
N ASP A 81 -7.72 8.58 -21.37
CA ASP A 81 -6.40 9.05 -21.79
C ASP A 81 -5.68 9.89 -20.72
N TYR A 82 -6.41 10.39 -19.72
CA TYR A 82 -5.90 11.20 -18.61
C TYR A 82 -5.80 10.42 -17.29
N GLY A 83 -5.98 9.09 -17.34
CA GLY A 83 -5.99 8.21 -16.16
C GLY A 83 -7.40 7.72 -15.79
N PHE A 84 -7.51 7.07 -14.64
CA PHE A 84 -8.78 6.53 -14.16
C PHE A 84 -9.72 7.64 -13.70
N PHE A 85 -10.89 7.72 -14.35
CA PHE A 85 -11.95 8.65 -13.98
C PHE A 85 -12.94 7.95 -13.04
N ILE A 86 -13.03 8.45 -11.80
CA ILE A 86 -13.93 7.94 -10.78
C ILE A 86 -15.34 8.44 -11.08
N THR A 87 -16.28 7.50 -11.30
CA THR A 87 -17.70 7.81 -11.49
C THR A 87 -18.49 7.58 -10.21
N GLY A 88 -18.04 6.69 -9.33
CA GLY A 88 -18.75 6.38 -8.10
C GLY A 88 -17.84 6.04 -6.94
N VAL A 89 -18.30 6.32 -5.73
CA VAL A 89 -17.57 6.05 -4.48
C VAL A 89 -18.57 5.52 -3.45
N ASN A 90 -18.23 4.40 -2.82
CA ASN A 90 -19.07 3.76 -1.80
C ASN A 90 -20.53 3.54 -2.26
N GLY A 91 -20.70 3.15 -3.53
CA GLY A 91 -22.02 2.94 -4.16
C GLY A 91 -22.79 4.21 -4.57
N ARG A 92 -22.26 5.42 -4.32
CA ARG A 92 -22.81 6.68 -4.82
C ARG A 92 -22.11 7.09 -6.11
N GLU A 93 -22.81 7.02 -7.24
CA GLU A 93 -22.35 7.58 -8.51
C GLU A 93 -22.41 9.12 -8.48
N ALA A 94 -21.63 9.81 -9.30
CA ALA A 94 -21.73 11.26 -9.51
C ALA A 94 -22.70 11.57 -10.66
N GLU A 95 -23.59 12.54 -10.46
CA GLU A 95 -24.54 12.99 -11.50
C GLU A 95 -23.93 14.06 -12.41
N VAL A 96 -23.62 13.66 -13.65
CA VAL A 96 -23.01 14.56 -14.65
C VAL A 96 -23.91 15.76 -14.97
N ASP A 97 -25.23 15.57 -15.00
CA ASP A 97 -26.21 16.64 -15.25
C ASP A 97 -26.21 17.71 -14.14
N ASN A 98 -25.84 17.33 -12.91
CA ASN A 98 -25.65 18.24 -11.79
C ASN A 98 -24.23 18.80 -11.71
N GLN A 99 -23.35 18.47 -12.67
CA GLN A 99 -21.93 18.79 -12.62
C GLN A 99 -21.23 18.22 -11.39
N GLU A 100 -21.65 17.03 -10.95
CA GLU A 100 -21.01 16.34 -9.84
C GLU A 100 -19.75 15.60 -10.30
N TRP A 101 -18.71 15.60 -9.45
CA TRP A 101 -17.48 14.84 -9.67
C TRP A 101 -16.77 14.53 -8.36
N TRP A 102 -15.94 13.48 -8.37
CA TRP A 102 -15.19 13.06 -7.18
C TRP A 102 -13.78 13.64 -7.19
N GLN A 103 -13.48 14.47 -6.20
CA GLN A 103 -12.15 15.03 -5.97
C GLN A 103 -11.39 14.16 -4.98
N VAL A 104 -10.13 13.83 -5.30
CA VAL A 104 -9.22 13.14 -4.38
C VAL A 104 -8.22 14.14 -3.79
N THR A 105 -8.09 14.16 -2.47
CA THR A 105 -7.07 14.95 -1.75
C THR A 105 -6.31 14.08 -0.76
N LYS A 106 -5.18 14.59 -0.26
CA LYS A 106 -4.39 13.96 0.81
C LYS A 106 -4.17 14.95 1.93
N ASN A 107 -4.65 14.64 3.13
CA ASN A 107 -4.60 15.56 4.27
C ASN A 107 -5.18 16.95 3.95
N GLY A 108 -6.23 17.01 3.13
CA GLY A 108 -6.85 18.25 2.67
C GLY A 108 -6.09 19.01 1.58
N GLU A 109 -4.95 18.50 1.09
CA GLU A 109 -4.21 19.10 -0.03
C GLU A 109 -4.59 18.48 -1.37
N TYR A 110 -4.70 19.33 -2.39
CA TYR A 110 -4.98 18.91 -3.76
C TYR A 110 -3.85 18.04 -4.34
N LEU A 111 -4.24 16.94 -4.98
CA LEU A 111 -3.32 16.07 -5.72
C LEU A 111 -3.43 16.33 -7.22
N PRO A 112 -2.33 16.64 -7.92
CA PRO A 112 -2.34 16.83 -9.36
C PRO A 112 -2.30 15.50 -10.15
N TYR A 113 -2.42 14.35 -9.48
CA TYR A 113 -2.26 13.02 -10.05
C TYR A 113 -3.54 12.20 -9.89
N GLY A 114 -3.82 11.30 -10.85
CA GLY A 114 -4.90 10.33 -10.73
C GLY A 114 -4.59 9.22 -9.74
N VAL A 115 -5.62 8.49 -9.28
CA VAL A 115 -5.48 7.41 -8.28
C VAL A 115 -4.54 6.27 -8.69
N ASN A 116 -4.28 6.11 -9.99
CA ASN A 116 -3.33 5.12 -10.51
C ASN A 116 -1.86 5.51 -10.21
N ASP A 117 -1.57 6.80 -10.04
CA ASP A 117 -0.20 7.33 -9.91
C ASP A 117 0.12 7.82 -8.49
N ILE A 118 -0.86 7.78 -7.58
CA ILE A 118 -0.67 8.16 -6.18
C ILE A 118 -0.07 6.97 -5.42
N ALA A 119 1.23 7.02 -5.14
CA ALA A 119 1.90 6.03 -4.30
C ALA A 119 1.44 6.16 -2.83
N ILE A 120 1.15 5.04 -2.17
CA ILE A 120 0.66 5.02 -0.78
C ILE A 120 1.73 4.61 0.22
N ALA A 121 1.69 5.22 1.39
CA ALA A 121 2.53 4.93 2.55
C ALA A 121 1.69 4.60 3.78
N ASP A 122 2.29 3.91 4.76
CA ASP A 122 1.64 3.62 6.04
C ASP A 122 1.27 4.92 6.77
N GLY A 123 0.04 4.98 7.29
CA GLY A 123 -0.50 6.15 7.97
C GLY A 123 -1.02 7.26 7.05
N ASP A 124 -1.03 7.06 5.74
CA ASP A 124 -1.62 8.05 4.81
C ASP A 124 -3.13 8.23 5.06
N HIS A 125 -3.58 9.47 4.91
CA HIS A 125 -4.99 9.86 4.93
C HIS A 125 -5.38 10.50 3.61
N TYR A 126 -6.41 9.97 2.97
CA TYR A 126 -6.97 10.48 1.72
C TYR A 126 -8.42 10.87 1.94
N GLU A 127 -8.87 11.90 1.22
CA GLU A 127 -10.27 12.27 1.17
C GLU A 127 -10.78 12.13 -0.26
N ILE A 128 -11.99 11.59 -0.42
CA ILE A 128 -12.70 11.51 -1.69
C ILE A 128 -14.01 12.27 -1.53
N THR A 129 -14.05 13.48 -2.08
CA THR A 129 -15.11 14.46 -1.85
C THR A 129 -15.98 14.61 -3.08
N LEU A 130 -17.30 14.56 -2.91
CA LEU A 130 -18.26 14.88 -3.96
C LEU A 130 -18.31 16.40 -4.13
N MET A 131 -17.87 16.85 -5.29
CA MET A 131 -17.86 18.26 -5.70
C MET A 131 -19.01 18.53 -6.66
N VAL A 132 -19.48 19.78 -6.69
CA VAL A 132 -20.51 20.26 -7.63
C VAL A 132 -19.96 21.49 -8.35
N GLY A 133 -19.98 21.49 -9.68
CA GLY A 133 -19.48 22.59 -10.51
C GLY A 133 -18.01 22.44 -10.92
N TYR A 134 -17.41 23.53 -11.41
CA TYR A 134 -16.01 23.62 -11.91
C TYR A 134 -15.28 24.84 -11.36
#